data_AF-A0A846I0A0-F1
#
_entry.id   AF-A0A846I0A0-F1
#
_cell.length_a   1.000
_cell.length_b   1.000
_cell.length_c   1.000
_cell.angle_alpha   90.00
_cell.angle_beta   90.00
_cell.angle_gamma   90.00
#
_symmetry.space_group_name_H-M   'P 1'
#
loop_
_entity.id
_entity.type
_entity.pdbx_description
1 polymer ?
#
loop_
_entity_poly.entity_id
_entity_poly.type
_entity_poly.pdbx_seq_one_letter_code
_entity_poly.pdbx_strand_id
1 'polypeptide(L)'
;MDMKDLILEIIEHIESNLGQEMNLDTIADKFGYSKFHLNRIFCENVGATIYKYIQFRRLSVAAEKLVTTGKPIVEIAYDTGYQSQQAFSIAFRQFYGYTPLQYRRMGVFIPLLKRFTAQNIMISLYGNINMPFAA
;
A
#
# COMPACT_ATOMS: atom_id res chain seq x y z
N MET A 1 8.33 -16.97 -16.58
CA MET A 1 7.56 -15.78 -16.21
C MET A 1 8.41 -14.58 -16.55
N ASP A 2 7.89 -13.62 -17.34
CA ASP A 2 8.61 -12.37 -17.59
C ASP A 2 8.65 -11.55 -16.28
N MET A 3 9.63 -10.65 -16.13
CA MET A 3 9.78 -9.79 -14.95
C MET A 3 8.51 -8.96 -14.71
N LYS A 4 7.84 -8.53 -15.78
CA LYS A 4 6.58 -7.79 -15.69
C LYS A 4 5.46 -8.61 -15.07
N ASP A 5 5.31 -9.85 -15.50
CA ASP A 5 4.29 -10.77 -14.99
C ASP A 5 4.53 -11.05 -13.50
N LEU A 6 5.80 -11.25 -13.11
CA LEU A 6 6.19 -11.42 -11.70
C LEU A 6 5.76 -10.22 -10.84
N ILE A 7 6.06 -9.00 -11.29
CA ILE A 7 5.70 -7.78 -10.55
C ILE A 7 4.18 -7.63 -10.44
N LEU A 8 3.44 -7.92 -11.51
CA LEU A 8 1.98 -7.89 -11.51
C LEU A 8 1.39 -8.91 -10.53
N GLU A 9 1.92 -10.14 -10.49
CA GLU A 9 1.48 -11.16 -9.55
C GLU A 9 1.79 -10.80 -8.09
N ILE A 10 2.96 -10.20 -7.82
CA ILE A 10 3.31 -9.70 -6.49
C ILE A 10 2.33 -8.62 -6.06
N ILE A 11 2.03 -7.65 -6.94
CA ILE A 11 1.05 -6.59 -6.67
C ILE A 11 -0.32 -7.21 -6.39
N GLU A 12 -0.80 -8.10 -7.25
CA GLU A 12 -2.11 -8.72 -7.08
C GLU A 12 -2.22 -9.49 -5.77
N HIS A 13 -1.14 -10.20 -5.41
CA HIS A 13 -1.07 -10.90 -4.14
C HIS A 13 -1.14 -9.93 -2.96
N ILE A 14 -0.40 -8.82 -2.99
CA ILE A 14 -0.46 -7.79 -1.93
C ILE A 14 -1.87 -7.20 -1.84
N GLU A 15 -2.46 -6.84 -2.97
CA GLU A 15 -3.77 -6.20 -3.08
C GLU A 15 -4.89 -7.03 -2.48
N SER A 16 -4.86 -8.33 -2.77
CA SER A 16 -5.82 -9.29 -2.26
C SER A 16 -5.69 -9.54 -0.76
N ASN A 17 -4.58 -9.10 -0.14
CA ASN A 17 -4.24 -9.38 1.26
C ASN A 17 -4.00 -8.12 2.10
N LEU A 18 -4.37 -6.92 1.62
CA LEU A 18 -4.11 -5.65 2.33
C LEU A 18 -4.68 -5.61 3.76
N GLY A 19 -5.82 -6.26 4.01
CA GLY A 19 -6.45 -6.32 5.33
C GLY A 19 -5.89 -7.40 6.26
N GLN A 20 -5.00 -8.26 5.77
CA GLN A 20 -4.43 -9.37 6.54
C GLN A 20 -3.02 -9.02 7.00
N GLU A 21 -2.54 -9.71 8.04
CA GLU A 21 -1.13 -9.64 8.40
C GLU A 21 -0.30 -10.22 7.26
N MET A 22 0.66 -9.44 6.75
CA MET A 22 1.53 -9.85 5.65
C MET A 22 2.97 -9.89 6.15
N ASN A 23 3.58 -11.06 6.07
CA ASN A 23 4.99 -11.23 6.32
C ASN A 23 5.74 -11.25 4.98
N LEU A 24 6.69 -10.34 4.82
CA LEU A 24 7.52 -10.26 3.63
C LEU A 24 8.26 -11.57 3.33
N ASP A 25 8.68 -12.32 4.36
CA ASP A 25 9.31 -13.63 4.17
C ASP A 25 8.32 -14.62 3.51
N THR A 26 7.04 -14.62 3.92
CA THR A 26 6.02 -15.47 3.30
C THR A 26 5.72 -15.11 1.85
N ILE A 27 5.77 -13.82 1.50
CA ILE A 27 5.62 -13.37 0.12
C ILE A 27 6.84 -13.84 -0.69
N ALA A 28 8.05 -13.68 -0.15
CA ALA A 28 9.29 -14.07 -0.80
C ALA A 28 9.34 -15.58 -1.07
N ASP A 29 8.96 -16.40 -0.08
CA ASP A 29 8.86 -17.85 -0.21
C ASP A 29 7.85 -18.27 -1.28
N LYS A 30 6.69 -17.60 -1.35
CA LYS A 30 5.67 -17.86 -2.37
C LYS A 30 6.19 -17.67 -3.80
N PHE A 31 7.05 -16.68 -4.02
CA PHE A 31 7.60 -16.38 -5.34
C PHE A 31 8.98 -17.02 -5.59
N GLY A 32 9.52 -17.77 -4.62
CA GLY A 32 10.81 -18.48 -4.76
C GLY A 32 12.03 -17.56 -4.72
N TYR A 33 11.94 -16.40 -4.06
CA TYR A 33 13.03 -15.44 -3.94
C TYR A 33 13.38 -15.16 -2.48
N SER A 34 14.60 -14.68 -2.23
CA SER A 34 14.90 -14.08 -0.93
C SER A 34 14.16 -12.75 -0.78
N LYS A 35 13.80 -12.37 0.46
CA LYS A 35 13.14 -11.08 0.74
C LYS A 35 13.92 -9.85 0.24
N PHE A 36 15.25 -9.94 0.20
CA PHE A 36 16.12 -8.87 -0.29
C PHE A 36 16.05 -8.76 -1.80
N HIS A 37 16.12 -9.89 -2.51
CA HIS A 37 15.99 -9.92 -3.95
C HIS A 37 14.59 -9.47 -4.38
N LEU A 38 13.54 -9.97 -3.72
CA LEU A 38 12.16 -9.60 -4.01
C LEU A 38 11.92 -8.09 -3.82
N ASN A 39 12.41 -7.49 -2.73
CA ASN A 39 12.31 -6.03 -2.56
C ASN A 39 13.10 -5.26 -3.61
N ARG A 40 14.29 -5.75 -3.97
CA ARG A 40 15.13 -5.08 -4.97
C ARG A 40 14.42 -5.03 -6.31
N ILE A 41 13.98 -6.17 -6.83
CA ILE A 41 13.28 -6.21 -8.12
C ILE A 41 11.98 -5.41 -8.07
N PHE A 42 11.24 -5.47 -6.96
CA PHE A 42 10.02 -4.69 -6.80
C PHE A 42 10.32 -3.19 -6.80
N CYS A 43 11.36 -2.75 -6.08
CA CYS A 43 11.75 -1.35 -6.04
C CYS A 43 12.28 -0.83 -7.39
N GLU A 44 13.05 -1.65 -8.13
CA GLU A 44 13.55 -1.29 -9.46
C GLU A 44 12.42 -1.09 -10.48
N ASN A 45 11.28 -1.80 -10.32
CA ASN A 45 10.15 -1.72 -11.24
C ASN A 45 9.01 -0.78 -10.79
N VAL A 46 8.80 -0.65 -9.47
CA VAL A 46 7.68 0.08 -8.86
C VAL A 46 8.12 1.39 -8.19
N GLY A 47 9.42 1.57 -7.96
CA GLY A 47 9.97 2.78 -7.33
C GLY A 47 9.77 2.86 -5.82
N ALA A 48 9.34 1.77 -5.17
CA ALA A 48 9.19 1.68 -3.72
C ALA A 48 9.47 0.27 -3.22
N THR A 49 9.81 0.12 -1.94
CA THR A 49 9.84 -1.20 -1.31
C THR A 49 8.43 -1.78 -1.19
N ILE A 50 8.33 -3.11 -1.09
CA ILE A 50 7.05 -3.80 -0.86
C ILE A 50 6.38 -3.28 0.41
N TYR A 51 7.16 -3.06 1.47
CA TYR A 51 6.65 -2.52 2.73
C TYR A 51 6.01 -1.14 2.55
N LYS A 52 6.67 -0.23 1.83
CA LYS A 52 6.14 1.11 1.57
C LYS A 52 4.88 1.07 0.71
N TYR A 53 4.87 0.20 -0.30
CA TYR A 53 3.69 -0.03 -1.12
C TYR A 53 2.49 -0.46 -0.28
N ILE A 54 2.65 -1.52 0.53
CA ILE A 54 1.62 -2.01 1.45
C ILE A 54 1.12 -0.90 2.38
N GLN A 55 2.05 -0.16 3.00
CA GLN A 55 1.70 0.92 3.93
C GLN A 55 0.82 1.99 3.27
N PHE A 56 1.20 2.48 2.08
CA PHE A 56 0.45 3.55 1.41
C PHE A 56 -0.89 3.05 0.88
N ARG A 57 -0.96 1.80 0.43
CA ARG A 57 -2.22 1.19 0.01
C ARG A 57 -3.20 1.00 1.16
N ARG A 58 -2.75 0.46 2.29
CA ARG A 58 -3.57 0.34 3.50
C ARG A 58 -4.11 1.69 3.95
N LEU A 59 -3.26 2.71 4.01
CA LEU A 59 -3.66 4.07 4.38
C LEU A 59 -4.61 4.71 3.37
N SER A 60 -4.47 4.43 2.08
CA SER A 60 -5.39 4.92 1.04
C SER A 60 -6.77 4.29 1.18
N VAL A 61 -6.84 2.96 1.39
CA VAL A 61 -8.10 2.25 1.66
C VAL A 61 -8.74 2.73 2.97
N ALA A 62 -7.93 2.98 4.01
CA ALA A 62 -8.43 3.51 5.26
C ALA A 62 -9.02 4.92 5.10
N ALA A 63 -8.34 5.79 4.35
CA ALA A 63 -8.80 7.15 4.07
C ALA A 63 -10.14 7.16 3.32
N GLU A 64 -10.28 6.29 2.33
CA GLU A 64 -11.55 6.09 1.64
C GLU A 64 -12.64 5.68 2.64
N LYS A 65 -12.42 4.61 3.43
CA LYS A 65 -13.37 4.14 4.44
C LYS A 65 -13.72 5.19 5.49
N LEU A 66 -12.77 6.04 5.89
CA LEU A 66 -13.01 7.11 6.87
C LEU A 66 -14.00 8.15 6.34
N VAL A 67 -13.97 8.43 5.04
CA VAL A 67 -14.79 9.45 4.37
C VAL A 67 -16.13 8.87 3.90
N THR A 68 -16.14 7.65 3.39
CA THR A 68 -17.32 7.05 2.75
C THR A 68 -18.19 6.24 3.71
N THR A 69 -17.73 5.96 4.94
CA THR A 69 -18.45 5.11 5.90
C THR A 69 -18.50 5.71 7.30
N GLY A 70 -19.48 5.26 8.10
CA GLY A 70 -19.58 5.54 9.54
C GLY A 70 -18.82 4.55 10.43
N LYS A 71 -18.03 3.63 9.86
CA LYS A 71 -17.40 2.51 10.60
C LYS A 71 -16.45 3.04 11.71
N PRO A 72 -16.39 2.42 12.91
CA PRO A 72 -15.46 2.87 13.95
C PRO A 72 -14.00 2.88 13.50
N ILE A 73 -13.21 3.87 13.95
CA ILE A 73 -11.81 4.04 13.54
C ILE A 73 -10.98 2.80 13.88
N VAL A 74 -11.22 2.18 15.03
CA VAL A 74 -10.59 0.93 15.45
C VAL A 74 -10.84 -0.20 14.46
N GLU A 75 -12.06 -0.34 13.95
CA GLU A 75 -12.39 -1.39 12.99
C GLU A 75 -11.77 -1.10 11.61
N ILE A 76 -11.71 0.17 11.19
CA ILE A 76 -11.00 0.57 9.96
C ILE A 76 -9.50 0.24 10.07
N ALA A 77 -8.89 0.42 11.24
CA ALA A 77 -7.50 0.05 11.48
C ALA A 77 -7.29 -1.47 11.25
N TYR A 78 -8.10 -2.31 11.88
CA TYR A 78 -8.01 -3.77 11.72
C TYR A 78 -8.30 -4.23 10.29
N ASP A 79 -9.36 -3.71 9.68
CA ASP A 79 -9.74 -3.97 8.28
C ASP A 79 -8.63 -3.65 7.27
N THR A 80 -7.71 -2.76 7.62
CA THR A 80 -6.59 -2.34 6.77
C THR A 80 -5.27 -2.91 7.25
N GLY A 81 -5.30 -3.98 8.06
CA GLY A 81 -4.13 -4.77 8.44
C GLY A 81 -3.24 -4.13 9.52
N TYR A 82 -3.77 -3.17 10.29
CA TYR A 82 -3.10 -2.65 11.48
C TYR A 82 -3.50 -3.44 12.72
N GLN A 83 -2.52 -3.78 13.57
CA GLN A 83 -2.72 -4.55 14.79
C GLN A 83 -3.26 -3.71 15.97
N SER A 84 -3.35 -2.39 15.82
CA SER A 84 -3.93 -1.50 16.82
C SER A 84 -4.37 -0.17 16.23
N GLN A 85 -5.37 0.47 16.86
CA GLN A 85 -5.80 1.83 16.49
C GLN A 85 -4.67 2.85 16.69
N GLN A 86 -3.80 2.66 17.68
CA GLN A 86 -2.69 3.55 18.00
C GLN A 86 -1.65 3.54 16.88
N ALA A 87 -1.20 2.35 16.46
CA ALA A 87 -0.25 2.21 15.36
C ALA A 87 -0.82 2.79 14.05
N PHE A 88 -2.10 2.52 13.79
CA PHE A 88 -2.82 3.12 12.67
C PHE A 88 -2.84 4.64 12.74
N SER A 89 -3.22 5.22 13.88
CA SER A 89 -3.36 6.68 14.02
C SER A 89 -2.03 7.41 13.88
N ILE A 90 -0.93 6.83 14.36
CA ILE A 90 0.43 7.37 14.19
C ILE A 90 0.80 7.36 12.71
N ALA A 91 0.66 6.23 12.03
CA ALA A 91 0.98 6.11 10.61
C ALA A 91 0.09 7.04 9.77
N PHE A 92 -1.22 7.06 10.03
CA PHE A 92 -2.16 7.90 9.30
C PHE A 92 -1.81 9.37 9.44
N ARG A 93 -1.53 9.84 10.66
CA ARG A 93 -1.10 11.23 10.89
C ARG A 93 0.23 11.55 10.24
N GLN A 94 1.18 10.61 10.24
CA GLN A 94 2.48 10.80 9.61
C GLN A 94 2.36 11.09 8.11
N PHE A 95 1.48 10.39 7.40
CA PHE A 95 1.38 10.52 5.94
C PHE A 95 0.29 11.47 5.46
N TYR A 96 -0.81 11.62 6.18
CA TYR A 96 -1.88 12.57 5.84
C TYR A 96 -1.77 13.92 6.55
N GLY A 97 -0.95 14.03 7.60
CA GLY A 97 -0.86 15.25 8.42
C GLY A 97 -2.00 15.43 9.43
N TYR A 98 -3.05 14.61 9.35
CA TYR A 98 -4.24 14.71 10.20
C TYR A 98 -4.50 13.40 10.95
N THR A 99 -5.15 13.50 12.12
CA THR A 99 -5.67 12.28 12.78
C THR A 99 -6.82 11.68 11.96
N PRO A 100 -7.10 10.37 12.10
CA PRO A 100 -8.22 9.73 11.38
C PRO A 100 -9.58 10.43 11.59
N LEU A 101 -9.84 10.91 12.81
CA LEU A 101 -11.07 11.63 13.13
C LEU A 101 -11.13 13.01 12.45
N GLN A 102 -10.02 13.74 12.42
CA GLN A 102 -9.94 15.02 11.71
C GLN A 102 -10.17 14.81 10.21
N TYR A 103 -9.50 13.82 9.61
CA TYR A 103 -9.65 13.49 8.20
C TYR A 103 -11.08 13.11 7.83
N ARG A 104 -11.74 12.27 8.65
CA ARG A 104 -13.17 11.95 8.51
C ARG A 104 -14.05 13.20 8.46
N ARG A 105 -13.82 14.15 9.37
CA ARG A 105 -14.61 15.40 9.44
C ARG A 105 -14.41 16.30 8.22
N MET A 106 -13.26 16.23 7.56
CA MET A 106 -13.03 16.97 6.32
C MET A 106 -13.90 16.44 5.17
N GLY A 107 -14.21 15.14 5.16
CA GLY A 107 -15.07 14.52 4.14
C GLY A 107 -14.49 14.48 2.73
N VAL A 108 -13.19 14.77 2.57
CA VAL A 108 -12.49 14.74 1.28
C VAL A 108 -11.52 13.56 1.25
N PHE A 109 -11.69 12.68 0.28
CA PHE A 109 -10.80 11.55 0.06
C PHE A 109 -9.70 11.90 -0.96
N ILE A 110 -8.45 11.71 -0.55
CA ILE A 110 -7.26 11.85 -1.38
C ILE A 110 -6.41 10.59 -1.14
N PRO A 111 -6.18 9.72 -2.14
CA PRO A 111 -5.35 8.54 -1.95
C PRO A 111 -3.86 8.91 -1.93
N LEU A 112 -3.09 8.37 -0.97
CA LEU A 112 -1.62 8.39 -1.03
C LEU A 112 -1.09 7.57 -2.20
N LEU A 113 -1.77 6.47 -2.52
CA LEU A 113 -1.43 5.60 -3.62
C LEU A 113 -2.67 4.87 -4.14
N LYS A 114 -2.86 4.96 -5.46
CA LYS A 114 -3.87 4.16 -6.18
C LYS A 114 -3.35 2.77 -6.46
N ARG A 115 -4.25 1.82 -6.72
CA ARG A 115 -3.85 0.49 -7.19
C ARG A 115 -3.03 0.58 -8.47
N PHE A 116 -1.89 -0.10 -8.47
CA PHE A 116 -1.13 -0.29 -9.70
C PHE A 116 -1.92 -1.28 -10.55
N THR A 117 -2.34 -0.80 -11.71
CA THR A 117 -2.88 -1.62 -12.79
C THR A 117 -1.76 -1.90 -13.78
N ALA A 118 -1.97 -2.88 -14.67
CA ALA A 118 -1.02 -3.17 -15.75
C ALA A 118 -0.68 -1.93 -16.59
N GLN A 119 -1.66 -1.02 -16.80
CA GLN A 119 -1.45 0.25 -17.49
C GLN A 119 -0.50 1.19 -16.74
N ASN A 120 -0.62 1.31 -15.41
CA ASN A 120 0.22 2.22 -14.63
C ASN A 120 1.68 1.76 -14.58
N ILE A 121 1.92 0.44 -14.58
CA ILE A 121 3.27 -0.15 -14.61
C ILE A 121 3.92 0.06 -15.99
N MET A 122 3.15 -0.08 -17.06
CA MET A 122 3.64 0.21 -18.42
C MET A 122 3.96 1.69 -18.64
N ILE A 123 3.33 2.60 -17.89
CA ILE A 123 3.70 4.02 -17.97
C ILE A 123 4.92 4.31 -17.09
N SER A 124 5.09 3.68 -15.93
CA SER A 124 6.26 3.90 -15.07
C SER A 124 7.56 3.27 -15.59
N LEU A 125 7.48 2.15 -16.31
CA LEU A 125 8.65 1.50 -16.92
C LEU A 125 9.15 2.20 -18.19
N TYR A 126 8.30 3.01 -18.82
CA TYR A 126 8.59 3.65 -20.11
C TYR A 126 8.55 5.18 -20.06
N GLY A 127 8.04 5.77 -18.97
CA GLY A 127 8.03 7.20 -18.71
C GLY A 127 8.68 7.49 -17.37
N ASN A 128 9.60 8.47 -17.34
CA ASN A 128 10.20 9.04 -16.13
C ASN A 128 9.15 9.73 -15.25
N ILE A 129 8.16 8.99 -14.74
CA ILE A 129 7.20 9.48 -13.77
C ILE A 129 7.81 9.27 -12.40
N ASN A 130 8.15 10.38 -11.73
CA ASN A 130 8.44 10.39 -10.31
C ASN A 130 7.23 9.82 -9.57
N MET A 131 7.35 8.60 -9.10
CA MET A 131 6.39 8.03 -8.15
C MET A 131 6.37 8.90 -6.89
N PRO A 132 5.25 8.97 -6.15
CA PRO A 132 5.14 9.74 -4.89
C PRO A 132 6.04 9.21 -3.76
N PHE A 133 6.89 8.22 -4.05
CA PHE A 133 7.87 7.62 -3.15
C PHE A 133 9.26 8.23 -3.28
N ALA A 134 9.52 9.07 -4.31
CA ALA A 134 10.76 9.82 -4.42
C ALA A 134 10.78 10.89 -3.33
N ALA A 135 11.55 10.62 -2.27
CA ALA A 135 12.04 11.66 -1.38
C ALA A 135 13.12 12.48 -2.09
#